data_AF-A0A232LNI9-F1
#
_entry.id   AF-A0A232LNI9-F1
#
_cell.length_a   1.000
_cell.length_b   1.000
_cell.length_c   1.000
_cell.angle_alpha   90.00
_cell.angle_beta   90.00
_cell.angle_gamma   90.00
#
_symmetry.space_group_name_H-M   'P 1'
#
loop_
_entity.id
_entity.type
_entity.pdbx_description
1 polymer ?
#
loop_
_entity_poly.entity_id
_entity_poly.type
_entity_poly.pdbx_seq_one_letter_code
_entity_poly.pdbx_strand_id
1 'polypeptide(L)'
;MDQTHSRALEALQPFIHLTTSSSSSSPRFVADIIRNAISNPHTYVFAELLETSAVQALRSVAEYQGYLTLLEIFAWGTWQEYQKTPNLPALNKEQTLKLRMLSLLTISTTLKPLTYK
;
A
#
# COMPACT_ATOMS: atom_id res chain seq x y z
N MET A 1 5.13 -18.13 -13.87
CA MET A 1 5.82 -17.58 -12.70
C MET A 1 4.80 -16.83 -11.82
N ASP A 2 3.56 -17.33 -11.65
CA ASP A 2 2.43 -16.42 -11.38
C ASP A 2 1.48 -16.81 -10.24
N GLN A 3 1.74 -17.92 -9.53
CA GLN A 3 0.81 -18.41 -8.51
C GLN A 3 0.82 -17.56 -7.23
N THR A 4 1.95 -16.93 -6.92
CA THR A 4 2.09 -15.99 -5.80
C THR A 4 1.48 -14.63 -6.12
N HIS A 5 1.66 -14.14 -7.35
CA HIS A 5 1.06 -12.90 -7.80
C HIS A 5 -0.47 -13.03 -7.87
N SER A 6 -0.98 -14.13 -8.42
CA SER A 6 -2.43 -14.39 -8.50
C SER A 6 -3.09 -14.41 -7.12
N ARG A 7 -2.43 -15.02 -6.12
CA ARG A 7 -2.92 -15.04 -4.73
C ARG A 7 -2.91 -13.67 -4.07
N ALA A 8 -1.88 -12.85 -4.34
CA ALA A 8 -1.82 -11.49 -3.84
C ALA A 8 -2.94 -10.61 -4.42
N LEU A 9 -3.26 -10.80 -5.72
CA LEU A 9 -4.38 -10.13 -6.37
C LEU A 9 -5.73 -10.59 -5.80
N GLU A 10 -5.91 -11.89 -5.57
CA GLU A 10 -7.14 -12.44 -4.98
C GLU A 10 -7.43 -11.84 -3.59
N ALA A 11 -6.39 -11.67 -2.76
CA ALA A 11 -6.52 -11.00 -1.46
C ALA A 11 -6.87 -9.51 -1.57
N LEU A 12 -6.58 -8.88 -2.71
CA LEU A 12 -6.81 -7.46 -2.97
C LEU A 12 -8.14 -7.16 -3.69
N GLN A 13 -8.68 -8.13 -4.44
CA GLN A 13 -9.98 -8.04 -5.11
C GLN A 13 -11.13 -7.49 -4.25
N PRO A 14 -11.35 -7.93 -2.99
CA PRO A 14 -12.45 -7.38 -2.20
C PRO A 14 -12.28 -5.87 -1.95
N PHE A 15 -11.04 -5.39 -1.74
CA PHE A 15 -10.78 -3.98 -1.54
C PHE A 15 -11.01 -3.17 -2.81
N ILE A 16 -10.60 -3.68 -3.97
CA ILE A 16 -10.89 -3.04 -5.28
C ILE A 16 -12.40 -2.93 -5.49
N HIS A 17 -13.14 -4.01 -5.26
CA HIS A 17 -14.60 -3.98 -5.42
C HIS A 17 -15.25 -2.96 -4.48
N LEU A 18 -14.77 -2.84 -3.24
CA LEU A 18 -15.24 -1.80 -2.32
C LEU A 18 -14.91 -0.38 -2.80
N THR A 19 -13.76 -0.17 -3.46
CA THR A 19 -13.42 1.14 -4.04
C THR A 19 -14.23 1.49 -5.29
N THR A 20 -14.67 0.50 -6.07
CA THR A 20 -15.46 0.74 -7.30
C THR A 20 -16.96 0.78 -7.03
N SER A 21 -17.41 0.30 -5.87
CA SER A 21 -18.80 0.36 -5.45
C SER A 21 -19.24 1.79 -5.15
N SER A 22 -20.54 2.08 -5.31
CA SER A 22 -21.14 3.42 -5.14
C SER A 22 -20.92 4.04 -3.76
N SER A 23 -20.57 3.24 -2.74
CA SER A 23 -20.19 3.68 -1.40
C SER A 23 -18.83 4.40 -1.32
N SER A 24 -17.99 4.31 -2.35
CA SER A 24 -16.69 5.02 -2.40
C SER A 24 -16.78 6.52 -2.67
N SER A 25 -18.00 7.04 -2.89
CA SER A 25 -18.26 8.47 -3.04
C SER A 25 -17.77 9.31 -1.85
N SER A 26 -17.65 8.70 -0.67
CA SER A 26 -17.09 9.36 0.52
C SER A 26 -15.58 9.14 0.63
N PRO A 27 -14.75 10.21 0.66
CA PRO A 27 -13.29 10.08 0.78
C PRO A 27 -12.85 9.39 2.09
N ARG A 28 -13.65 9.50 3.16
CA ARG A 28 -13.47 8.76 4.41
C ARG A 28 -13.53 7.25 4.23
N PHE A 29 -14.46 6.77 3.42
CA PHE A 29 -14.63 5.34 3.17
C PHE A 29 -13.42 4.78 2.45
N VAL A 30 -12.89 5.52 1.47
CA VAL A 30 -11.66 5.14 0.76
C VAL A 30 -10.45 5.11 1.70
N ALA A 31 -10.33 6.09 2.61
CA ALA A 31 -9.27 6.07 3.63
C ALA A 31 -9.36 4.84 4.56
N ASP A 32 -10.57 4.42 4.94
CA ASP A 32 -10.77 3.20 5.72
C ASP A 32 -10.45 1.93 4.93
N ILE A 33 -10.79 1.88 3.63
CA ILE A 33 -10.36 0.78 2.75
C ILE A 33 -8.84 0.70 2.71
N ILE A 34 -8.14 1.83 2.52
CA ILE A 34 -6.67 1.87 2.51
C ILE A 34 -6.14 1.32 3.83
N ARG A 35 -6.65 1.81 4.97
CA ARG A 35 -6.26 1.35 6.31
C ARG A 35 -6.47 -0.16 6.50
N ASN A 36 -7.57 -0.70 6.01
CA ASN A 36 -7.86 -2.13 6.08
C ASN A 36 -6.94 -2.95 5.16
N ALA A 37 -6.71 -2.48 3.93
CA ALA A 37 -5.81 -3.14 2.98
C ALA A 37 -4.37 -3.20 3.49
N ILE A 38 -3.83 -2.11 4.02
CA ILE A 38 -2.46 -2.09 4.58
C ILE A 38 -2.34 -2.94 5.86
N SER A 39 -3.43 -3.21 6.57
CA SER A 39 -3.42 -4.06 7.76
C SER A 39 -3.60 -5.55 7.45
N ASN A 40 -4.14 -5.90 6.27
CA ASN A 40 -4.44 -7.29 5.91
C ASN A 40 -3.15 -8.14 5.71
N PRO A 41 -2.91 -9.21 6.47
CA PRO A 41 -1.65 -9.97 6.41
C PRO A 41 -1.38 -10.69 5.09
N HIS A 42 -2.39 -10.82 4.22
CA HIS A 42 -2.27 -11.48 2.91
C HIS A 42 -2.05 -10.51 1.74
N THR A 43 -2.07 -9.20 2.00
CA THR A 43 -1.97 -8.17 0.97
C THR A 43 -0.62 -7.45 1.05
N TYR A 44 0.18 -7.61 -0.01
CA TYR A 44 1.52 -6.99 -0.16
C TYR A 44 1.71 -6.26 -1.48
N VAL A 45 0.76 -6.38 -2.41
CA VAL A 45 0.73 -5.63 -3.67
C VAL A 45 -0.31 -4.54 -3.49
N PHE A 46 0.03 -3.29 -3.79
CA PHE A 46 -0.90 -2.15 -3.61
C PHE A 46 -1.03 -1.27 -4.86
N ALA A 47 -0.25 -1.52 -5.90
CA ALA A 47 -0.26 -0.74 -7.14
C ALA A 47 -1.66 -0.71 -7.79
N GLU A 48 -2.30 -1.88 -7.92
CA GLU A 48 -3.66 -2.00 -8.45
C GLU A 48 -4.69 -1.17 -7.67
N LEU A 49 -4.56 -1.12 -6.34
CA LEU A 49 -5.46 -0.31 -5.50
C LEU A 49 -5.25 1.18 -5.71
N LEU A 50 -4.00 1.58 -5.94
CA LEU A 50 -3.63 2.96 -6.19
C LEU A 50 -4.11 3.47 -7.56
N GLU A 51 -4.20 2.60 -8.56
CA GLU A 51 -4.71 2.95 -9.90
C GLU A 51 -6.22 3.23 -9.93
N THR A 52 -6.96 2.86 -8.88
CA THR A 52 -8.40 3.09 -8.81
C THR A 52 -8.74 4.59 -8.77
N SER A 53 -9.77 4.99 -9.53
CA SER A 53 -10.21 6.38 -9.61
C SER A 53 -10.66 6.94 -8.25
N ALA A 54 -11.23 6.10 -7.39
CA ALA A 54 -11.65 6.47 -6.04
C ALA A 54 -10.45 6.87 -5.16
N VAL A 55 -9.34 6.15 -5.25
CA VAL A 55 -8.11 6.50 -4.52
C VAL A 55 -7.49 7.76 -5.11
N GLN A 56 -7.42 7.89 -6.44
CA GLN A 56 -6.91 9.10 -7.09
C GLN A 56 -7.73 10.36 -6.75
N ALA A 57 -9.03 10.22 -6.53
CA ALA A 57 -9.89 11.32 -6.10
C ALA A 57 -9.48 11.90 -4.73
N LEU A 58 -8.83 11.13 -3.85
CA LEU A 58 -8.33 11.62 -2.55
C LEU A 58 -7.29 12.73 -2.70
N ARG A 59 -6.60 12.81 -3.85
CA ARG A 59 -5.65 13.89 -4.14
C ARG A 59 -6.32 15.27 -4.13
N SER A 60 -7.62 15.36 -4.39
CA SER A 60 -8.37 16.62 -4.37
C SER A 60 -8.67 17.13 -2.95
N VAL A 61 -8.59 16.26 -1.93
CA VAL A 61 -8.95 16.60 -0.55
C VAL A 61 -7.70 16.62 0.33
N ALA A 62 -7.29 17.82 0.77
CA ALA A 62 -6.05 18.01 1.53
C ALA A 62 -5.96 17.14 2.80
N GLU A 63 -7.09 16.87 3.48
CA GLU A 63 -7.15 16.03 4.68
C GLU A 63 -6.76 14.56 4.41
N TYR A 64 -7.02 14.04 3.20
CA TYR A 64 -6.78 12.63 2.85
C TYR A 64 -5.54 12.40 1.98
N GLN A 65 -4.84 13.47 1.57
CA GLN A 65 -3.59 13.34 0.82
C GLN A 65 -2.51 12.52 1.56
N GLY A 66 -2.49 12.60 2.89
CA GLY A 66 -1.58 11.79 3.71
C GLY A 66 -1.82 10.29 3.57
N TYR A 67 -3.07 9.85 3.40
CA TYR A 67 -3.40 8.44 3.17
C TYR A 67 -3.01 7.97 1.77
N LEU A 68 -3.14 8.84 0.77
CA LEU A 68 -2.69 8.55 -0.60
C LEU A 68 -1.16 8.40 -0.65
N THR A 69 -0.44 9.35 -0.05
CA THR A 69 1.04 9.30 0.03
C THR A 69 1.50 8.07 0.81
N LEU A 70 0.77 7.69 1.86
CA LEU A 70 1.05 6.47 2.60
C LEU A 70 0.89 5.22 1.73
N LEU A 71 -0.17 5.14 0.91
CA LEU A 71 -0.36 4.03 -0.02
C LEU A 71 0.75 3.98 -1.09
N GLU A 72 1.19 5.14 -1.61
CA GLU A 72 2.34 5.24 -2.53
C GLU A 72 3.61 4.64 -1.91
N ILE A 73 3.90 4.94 -0.65
CA ILE A 73 5.05 4.39 0.08
C ILE A 73 4.92 2.88 0.27
N PHE A 74 3.72 2.36 0.53
CA PHE A 74 3.51 0.91 0.63
C PHE A 74 3.62 0.19 -0.73
N ALA A 75 3.29 0.87 -1.83
CA ALA A 75 3.38 0.30 -3.17
C ALA A 75 4.82 0.25 -3.69
N TRP A 76 5.61 1.32 -3.46
CA TRP A 76 6.91 1.49 -4.11
C TRP A 76 8.04 1.97 -3.19
N GLY A 77 7.72 2.46 -2.00
CA GLY A 77 8.69 3.08 -1.09
C GLY A 77 9.24 2.14 -0.02
N THR A 78 9.90 2.76 0.97
CA THR A 78 10.58 2.06 2.07
C THR A 78 10.21 2.62 3.44
N TRP A 79 10.57 1.90 4.51
CA TRP A 79 10.40 2.38 5.88
C TRP A 79 11.12 3.73 6.13
N GLN A 80 12.26 3.94 5.48
CA GLN A 80 13.01 5.20 5.60
C GLN A 80 12.26 6.38 4.96
N GLU A 81 11.60 6.16 3.81
CA GLU A 81 10.78 7.20 3.17
C GLU A 81 9.59 7.58 4.05
N TYR A 82 8.89 6.60 4.63
CA TYR A 82 7.83 6.88 5.62
C TYR A 82 8.30 7.77 6.77
N GLN A 83 9.51 7.56 7.28
CA GLN A 83 10.06 8.38 8.36
C GLN A 83 10.44 9.81 7.93
N LYS A 84 10.79 10.01 6.65
CA LYS A 84 11.21 11.31 6.13
C LYS A 84 10.04 12.17 5.68
N THR A 85 8.92 11.56 5.29
CA THR A 85 7.74 12.26 4.80
C THR A 85 6.92 12.85 5.95
N PRO A 86 6.78 14.17 6.05
CA PRO A 86 5.95 14.80 7.07
C PRO A 86 4.46 14.61 6.78
N ASN A 87 3.60 14.81 7.79
CA ASN A 87 2.13 14.81 7.67
C ASN A 87 1.50 13.46 7.25
N LEU A 88 2.17 12.34 7.54
CA LEU A 88 1.58 11.02 7.36
C LEU A 88 0.79 10.58 8.61
N PRO A 89 -0.33 9.83 8.42
CA PRO A 89 -1.07 9.26 9.53
C PRO A 89 -0.23 8.21 10.26
N ALA A 90 -0.41 8.12 11.58
CA ALA A 90 0.33 7.19 12.42
C ALA A 90 -0.02 5.73 12.08
N LEU A 91 1.01 4.90 11.93
CA LEU A 91 0.89 3.48 11.64
C LEU A 91 0.67 2.65 12.91
N ASN A 92 -0.14 1.60 12.78
CA ASN A 92 -0.26 0.54 13.79
C ASN A 92 0.94 -0.41 13.75
N LYS A 93 1.08 -1.25 14.79
CA LYS A 93 2.18 -2.24 14.89
C LYS A 93 2.23 -3.18 13.68
N GLU A 94 1.08 -3.68 13.24
CA GLU A 94 0.97 -4.60 12.10
C GLU A 94 1.38 -3.95 10.79
N GLN A 95 0.91 -2.72 10.55
CA GLN A 95 1.24 -1.94 9.36
C GLN A 95 2.73 -1.58 9.32
N THR A 96 3.29 -1.21 10.47
CA THR A 96 4.72 -0.94 10.64
C THR A 96 5.56 -2.17 10.31
N LEU A 97 5.16 -3.34 10.83
CA LEU A 97 5.85 -4.60 10.56
C LEU A 97 5.80 -4.91 9.05
N LYS A 98 4.65 -4.75 8.41
CA LYS A 98 4.50 -4.96 6.97
C LYS A 98 5.42 -4.04 6.16
N LEU A 99 5.44 -2.75 6.46
CA LEU A 99 6.30 -1.80 5.74
C LEU A 99 7.80 -2.14 5.91
N ARG A 100 8.19 -2.61 7.09
CA ARG A 100 9.56 -3.11 7.33
C ARG A 100 9.86 -4.37 6.51
N MET A 101 8.91 -5.31 6.42
CA MET A 101 9.08 -6.51 5.58
C MET A 101 9.23 -6.15 4.10
N LEU A 102 8.37 -5.27 3.58
CA LEU A 102 8.47 -4.79 2.19
C LEU A 102 9.81 -4.10 1.94
N SER A 103 10.25 -3.24 2.87
CA SER A 103 11.55 -2.58 2.79
C SER A 103 12.72 -3.58 2.80
N LEU A 104 12.64 -4.64 3.62
CA LEU A 104 13.65 -5.70 3.68
C LEU A 104 13.69 -6.51 2.39
N LEU A 105 12.53 -6.81 1.79
CA LEU A 105 12.44 -7.48 0.51
C LEU A 105 13.11 -6.64 -0.59
N THR A 106 12.84 -5.34 -0.65
CA THR A 106 13.48 -4.41 -1.61
C THR A 106 15.00 -4.38 -1.46
N ILE A 107 15.52 -4.38 -0.23
CA ILE A 107 16.97 -4.45 0.00
C ILE A 107 17.53 -5.81 -0.40
N SER A 108 16.81 -6.89 -0.14
CA SER A 108 17.26 -8.25 -0.43
C SER A 108 17.32 -8.54 -1.93
N THR A 109 16.39 -7.98 -2.73
CA THR A 109 16.39 -8.11 -4.19
C THR A 109 17.47 -7.27 -4.87
N THR A 110 17.87 -6.15 -4.26
CA THR A 110 18.91 -5.27 -4.80
C THR A 110 20.33 -5.75 -4.49
N LEU A 111 20.51 -6.47 -3.38
CA LEU A 111 21.77 -7.14 -3.02
C LEU A 111 22.00 -8.37 -3.92
N LYS A 112 22.58 -8.17 -5.11
CA LYS A 112 23.15 -9.27 -5.90
C LYS A 112 24.24 -9.96 -5.07
N PRO A 113 24.19 -11.30 -4.87
CA PRO A 113 25.30 -12.00 -4.24
C PRO A 113 26.55 -11.82 -5.11
N LEU A 114 27.59 -11.23 -4.53
CA LEU A 114 28.89 -11.07 -5.19
C LEU A 114 29.45 -12.47 -5.44
N THR A 115 29.43 -12.90 -6.70
CA THR A 115 30.12 -14.13 -7.13
C THR A 115 31.63 -13.90 -7.05
N TYR A 116 32.31 -14.67 -6.21
CA TYR A 116 33.77 -14.74 -6.24
C TYR A 116 34.21 -15.46 -7.52
N LYS A 117 35.09 -14.80 -8.26
CA LYS A 117 35.84 -15.38 -9.39
C LYS A 117 37.10 -16.05 -8.89
#